data_AF-A0A5P1E690-F1
#
_entry.id   AF-A0A5P1E690-F1
#
_cell.length_a   1.000
_cell.length_b   1.000
_cell.length_c   1.000
_cell.angle_alpha   90.00
_cell.angle_beta   90.00
_cell.angle_gamma   90.00
#
_symmetry.space_group_name_H-M   'P 1'
#
loop_
_entity.id
_entity.type
_entity.pdbx_description
1 polymer ?
#
loop_
_entity_poly.entity_id
_entity_poly.type
_entity_poly.pdbx_seq_one_letter_code
_entity_poly.pdbx_strand_id
1 'polypeptide(L)'
;MQMIILYPRDLAVSWGEDSRYWEWIQLWNGSRALRLKDVCWLEVKGSFDMSRLTCGARYDVWFDVTMVAPVDGWWRAPMNLRLDFPNGCCTTRCEYLNSVPQDAPKLVSAGSFTAWNGGTLRFSMAETRTNLWKKGLVLKKIIVLPQGYRVQIVRCGSNCTITRPCTSRDCQFKIGGKVGGIGGGGGGIGGTNGGTGVYQYILEPGAIIKIT
;
A
#
# COMPACT_ATOMS: atom_id res chain seq x y z
N MET A 1 -15.50 12.95 9.61
CA MET A 1 -14.93 11.59 9.78
C MET A 1 -13.42 11.73 9.77
N GLN A 2 -12.71 11.21 10.77
CA GLN A 2 -11.25 11.38 10.89
C GLN A 2 -10.52 10.20 10.25
N MET A 3 -9.41 10.48 9.57
CA MET A 3 -8.48 9.48 9.04
C MET A 3 -7.06 9.87 9.42
N ILE A 4 -6.14 8.91 9.40
CA ILE A 4 -4.71 9.18 9.58
C ILE A 4 -3.96 8.59 8.40
N ILE A 5 -3.05 9.38 7.84
CA ILE A 5 -2.07 8.92 6.86
C ILE A 5 -0.70 9.19 7.47
N LEU A 6 0.18 8.19 7.43
CA LEU A 6 1.57 8.29 7.85
C LEU A 6 2.45 7.94 6.67
N TYR A 7 3.40 8.81 6.34
CA TYR A 7 4.36 8.56 5.27
C TYR A 7 5.60 7.87 5.83
N PRO A 8 6.48 7.28 4.99
CA PRO A 8 7.64 6.56 5.48
C PRO A 8 8.58 7.41 6.37
N ARG A 9 8.55 8.73 6.25
CA ARG A 9 9.29 9.66 7.13
C ARG A 9 8.76 9.72 8.56
N ASP A 10 7.50 9.36 8.77
CA ASP A 10 6.86 9.27 10.09
C ASP A 10 7.05 7.90 10.74
N LEU A 11 7.76 6.98 10.08
CA LEU A 11 7.91 5.58 10.49
C LEU A 11 9.33 5.29 10.96
N ALA A 12 9.45 4.36 11.90
CA ALA A 12 10.72 3.74 12.25
C ALA A 12 10.92 2.52 11.35
N VAL A 13 11.84 2.64 10.39
CA VAL A 13 12.22 1.55 9.48
C VAL A 13 13.64 1.10 9.82
N SER A 14 13.83 -0.20 10.04
CA SER A 14 15.17 -0.75 10.29
C SER A 14 16.08 -0.48 9.10
N TRP A 15 17.22 0.18 9.39
CA TRP A 15 18.16 0.71 8.39
C TRP A 15 17.55 1.69 7.37
N GLY A 16 16.38 2.28 7.61
CA GLY A 16 15.64 3.09 6.63
C GLY A 16 16.39 4.33 6.10
N GLU A 17 17.35 4.85 6.86
CA GLU A 17 18.20 5.97 6.44
C GLU A 17 19.53 5.51 5.81
N ASP A 18 19.80 4.20 5.76
CA ASP A 18 20.99 3.63 5.13
C ASP A 18 20.71 3.33 3.65
N SER A 19 21.38 4.10 2.78
CA SER A 19 21.21 4.02 1.33
C SER A 19 21.71 2.71 0.71
N ARG A 20 22.43 1.86 1.46
CA ARG A 20 22.81 0.50 1.04
C ARG A 20 21.60 -0.42 1.00
N TYR A 21 20.66 -0.24 1.91
CA TYR A 21 19.52 -1.13 2.14
C TYR A 21 18.21 -0.55 1.61
N TRP A 22 18.08 0.78 1.63
CA TRP A 22 16.87 1.47 1.23
C TRP A 22 17.17 2.60 0.23
N GLU A 23 16.16 2.93 -0.56
CA GLU A 23 16.20 4.03 -1.51
C GLU A 23 14.96 4.90 -1.30
N TRP A 24 15.18 6.20 -1.09
CA TRP A 24 14.10 7.17 -1.13
C TRP A 24 13.75 7.47 -2.59
N ILE A 25 12.50 7.18 -2.97
CA ILE A 25 11.99 7.45 -4.31
C ILE A 25 10.89 8.51 -4.27
N GLN A 26 10.77 9.30 -5.32
CA GLN A 26 9.66 10.24 -5.49
C GLN A 26 8.58 9.59 -6.34
N LEU A 27 7.34 9.67 -5.86
CA LEU A 27 6.16 9.21 -6.59
C LEU A 27 5.63 10.32 -7.51
N TRP A 28 4.80 9.94 -8.47
CA TRP A 28 4.21 10.86 -9.46
C TRP A 28 3.41 12.01 -8.83
N ASN A 29 2.86 11.82 -7.63
CA ASN A 29 2.10 12.83 -6.89
C ASN A 29 2.99 13.75 -6.04
N GLY A 30 4.32 13.61 -6.10
CA GLY A 30 5.28 14.38 -5.31
C GLY A 30 5.60 13.80 -3.93
N SER A 31 4.80 12.85 -3.43
CA SER A 31 5.09 12.17 -2.16
C SER A 31 6.33 11.29 -2.27
N ARG A 32 7.01 11.06 -1.13
CA ARG A 32 8.20 10.21 -1.05
C ARG A 32 7.84 8.83 -0.50
N ALA A 33 8.34 7.80 -1.19
CA ALA A 33 8.22 6.41 -0.76
C ALA A 33 9.60 5.83 -0.46
N LEU A 34 9.61 4.67 0.20
CA LEU A 34 10.83 3.94 0.52
C LEU A 34 10.85 2.62 -0.25
N ARG A 35 11.88 2.42 -1.07
CA ARG A 35 12.11 1.19 -1.83
C ARG A 35 13.19 0.36 -1.16
N LEU A 36 12.89 -0.90 -0.91
CA LEU A 36 13.80 -1.88 -0.35
C LEU A 36 14.76 -2.38 -1.43
N LYS A 37 16.07 -2.18 -1.24
CA LYS A 37 17.11 -2.72 -2.12
C LYS A 37 17.40 -4.17 -1.81
N ASP A 38 17.78 -4.47 -0.57
CA ASP A 38 18.11 -5.83 -0.10
C ASP A 38 18.26 -5.88 1.42
N VAL A 39 17.42 -6.63 2.15
CA VAL A 39 17.63 -6.89 3.60
C VAL A 39 17.14 -8.28 3.99
N CYS A 40 17.79 -8.91 4.96
CA CYS A 40 17.34 -10.16 5.59
C CYS A 40 16.63 -9.97 6.94
N TRP A 41 16.60 -8.74 7.43
CA TRP A 41 15.84 -8.31 8.60
C TRP A 41 15.00 -7.11 8.15
N LEU A 42 13.69 -7.26 8.13
CA LEU A 42 12.78 -6.23 7.66
C LEU A 42 11.82 -5.89 8.79
N GLU A 43 11.82 -4.64 9.22
CA GLU A 43 10.90 -4.16 10.24
C GLU A 43 10.52 -2.70 9.97
N VAL A 44 9.22 -2.47 9.86
CA VAL A 44 8.58 -1.16 9.75
C VAL A 44 7.66 -1.00 10.95
N LYS A 45 7.83 0.08 11.70
CA LYS A 45 7.07 0.42 12.89
C LYS A 45 6.52 1.83 12.81
N GLY A 46 5.35 2.04 13.41
CA GLY A 46 4.80 3.36 13.60
C GLY A 46 3.78 3.38 14.72
N SER A 47 3.29 4.57 15.02
CA SER A 47 2.30 4.76 16.06
C SER A 47 1.51 6.04 15.85
N PHE A 48 0.32 6.09 16.43
CA PHE A 48 -0.47 7.30 16.51
C PHE A 48 -1.33 7.30 17.79
N ASP A 49 -1.66 8.49 18.27
CA ASP A 49 -2.63 8.64 19.35
C ASP A 49 -4.05 8.45 18.81
N MET A 50 -4.81 7.54 19.42
CA MET A 50 -6.20 7.26 19.05
C MET A 50 -7.14 8.44 19.34
N SER A 51 -6.75 9.41 20.17
CA SER A 51 -7.49 10.67 20.38
C SER A 51 -7.71 11.48 19.09
N ARG A 52 -6.91 11.22 18.05
CA ARG A 52 -7.03 11.78 16.69
C ARG A 52 -8.13 11.14 15.85
N LEU A 53 -8.86 10.18 16.40
CA LEU A 53 -9.91 9.42 15.71
C LEU A 53 -11.25 9.62 16.43
N THR A 54 -12.34 9.26 15.75
CA THR A 54 -13.66 9.31 16.36
C THR A 54 -13.79 8.19 17.39
N CYS A 55 -13.88 8.55 18.67
CA CYS A 55 -14.07 7.60 19.77
C CYS A 55 -15.31 6.71 19.55
N GLY A 56 -15.19 5.42 19.87
CA GLY A 56 -16.22 4.41 19.68
C GLY A 56 -16.37 3.93 18.23
N ALA A 57 -15.79 4.61 17.25
CA ALA A 57 -15.79 4.15 15.87
C ALA A 57 -14.71 3.09 15.62
N ARG A 58 -15.00 2.17 14.70
CA ARG A 58 -14.09 1.09 14.31
C ARG A 58 -13.26 1.52 13.10
N TYR A 59 -12.00 1.10 13.06
CA TYR A 59 -10.99 1.52 12.09
C TYR A 59 -10.18 0.33 11.61
N ASP A 60 -9.68 0.40 10.37
CA ASP A 60 -8.74 -0.53 9.77
C ASP A 60 -7.40 0.16 9.51
N VAL A 61 -6.30 -0.57 9.75
CA VAL A 61 -4.94 -0.12 9.44
C VAL A 61 -4.42 -0.86 8.20
N TRP A 62 -3.97 -0.10 7.21
CA TRP A 62 -3.49 -0.62 5.92
C TRP A 62 -2.08 -0.15 5.60
N PHE A 63 -1.25 -1.07 5.12
CA PHE A 63 0.03 -0.76 4.48
C PHE A 63 -0.19 -0.65 2.97
N ASP A 64 0.12 0.51 2.39
CA ASP A 64 0.07 0.75 0.95
C ASP A 64 1.43 0.42 0.33
N VAL A 65 1.48 -0.71 -0.36
CA VAL A 65 2.72 -1.30 -0.88
C VAL A 65 2.63 -1.61 -2.36
N THR A 66 3.78 -1.71 -3.02
CA THR A 66 3.93 -2.19 -4.40
C THR A 66 5.23 -2.99 -4.51
N MET A 67 5.29 -3.96 -5.41
CA MET A 67 6.53 -4.64 -5.75
C MET A 67 7.13 -4.02 -7.02
N VAL A 68 8.41 -3.66 -6.99
CA VAL A 68 9.15 -3.08 -8.12
C VAL A 68 10.45 -3.85 -8.30
N ALA A 69 10.73 -4.28 -9.53
CA ALA A 69 11.92 -5.08 -9.85
C ALA A 69 13.23 -4.41 -9.38
N PRO A 70 14.25 -5.18 -8.96
CA PRO A 70 14.20 -6.64 -8.76
C PRO A 70 13.38 -7.02 -7.51
N VAL A 71 12.53 -8.05 -7.64
CA VAL A 71 11.67 -8.57 -6.56
C VAL A 71 12.14 -9.98 -6.19
N ASP A 72 12.45 -10.22 -4.92
CA ASP A 72 12.89 -11.54 -4.45
C ASP A 72 12.59 -11.74 -2.94
N GLY A 73 12.53 -13.00 -2.49
CA GLY A 73 12.49 -13.37 -1.06
C GLY A 73 11.11 -13.42 -0.39
N TRP A 74 10.03 -13.08 -1.10
CA TRP A 74 8.69 -12.89 -0.51
C TRP A 74 7.83 -14.15 -0.37
N TRP A 75 8.18 -15.24 -1.05
CA TRP A 75 7.40 -16.50 -1.03
C TRP A 75 7.80 -17.46 0.11
N ARG A 76 8.97 -17.24 0.72
CA ARG A 76 9.57 -18.17 1.69
C ARG A 76 9.24 -17.87 3.15
N ALA A 77 8.90 -16.62 3.46
CA ALA A 77 8.55 -16.20 4.82
C ALA A 77 7.47 -15.11 4.78
N PRO A 78 6.39 -15.24 5.55
CA PRO A 78 5.36 -14.22 5.64
C PRO A 78 5.84 -13.05 6.51
N MET A 79 5.26 -11.88 6.27
CA MET A 79 5.41 -10.72 7.15
C MET A 79 4.44 -10.85 8.33
N ASN A 80 4.89 -10.53 9.53
CA ASN A 80 4.04 -10.38 10.71
C ASN A 80 3.54 -8.94 10.79
N LEU A 81 2.24 -8.76 10.59
CA LEU A 81 1.54 -7.49 10.73
C LEU A 81 0.90 -7.46 12.11
N ARG A 82 1.26 -6.48 12.93
CA ARG A 82 0.89 -6.46 14.35
C ARG A 82 0.32 -5.12 14.74
N LEU A 83 -0.71 -5.16 15.59
CA LEU A 83 -1.23 -4.00 16.33
C LEU A 83 -0.99 -4.23 17.82
N ASP A 84 -0.42 -3.24 18.48
CA ASP A 84 -0.14 -3.20 19.91
C ASP A 84 -0.99 -2.11 20.56
N PHE A 85 -1.83 -2.49 21.50
CA PHE A 85 -2.80 -1.63 22.15
C PHE A 85 -2.28 -1.01 23.46
N PRO A 86 -2.82 0.13 23.90
CA PRO A 86 -2.39 0.77 25.15
C PRO A 86 -2.58 -0.10 26.40
N ASN A 87 -3.55 -1.01 26.38
CA ASN A 87 -3.82 -1.94 27.47
C ASN A 87 -2.85 -3.13 27.52
N GLY A 88 -1.82 -3.16 26.67
CA GLY A 88 -0.84 -4.25 26.57
C GLY A 88 -1.31 -5.45 25.75
N CYS A 89 -2.57 -5.49 25.31
CA CYS A 89 -3.03 -6.50 24.36
C CYS A 89 -2.41 -6.25 22.97
N CYS A 90 -2.46 -7.27 22.12
CA CYS A 90 -1.98 -7.17 20.75
C CYS A 90 -2.72 -8.13 19.83
N THR A 91 -2.77 -7.80 18.53
CA THR A 91 -3.13 -8.73 17.46
C THR A 91 -1.94 -8.93 16.54
N THR A 92 -1.85 -10.10 15.91
CA THR A 92 -0.82 -10.38 14.91
C THR A 92 -1.41 -11.22 13.79
N ARG A 93 -1.10 -10.84 12.55
CA ARG A 93 -1.55 -11.48 11.32
C ARG A 93 -0.35 -11.76 10.43
N CYS A 94 -0.25 -12.98 9.95
CA CYS A 94 0.77 -13.37 8.97
C CYS A 94 0.24 -13.13 7.55
N GLU A 95 1.01 -12.44 6.70
CA GLU A 95 0.68 -12.25 5.29
C GLU A 95 1.90 -12.52 4.42
N TYR A 96 1.74 -13.37 3.40
CA TYR A 96 2.72 -13.48 2.32
C TYR A 96 2.50 -12.36 1.30
N LEU A 97 3.57 -11.61 1.02
CA LEU A 97 3.52 -10.50 0.08
C LEU A 97 3.85 -10.91 -1.37
N ASN A 98 4.06 -12.19 -1.64
CA ASN A 98 4.25 -12.72 -3.01
C ASN A 98 3.02 -12.53 -3.92
N SER A 99 1.83 -12.32 -3.33
CA SER A 99 0.60 -12.00 -4.06
C SER A 99 0.47 -10.51 -4.41
N VAL A 100 1.38 -9.65 -3.94
CA VAL A 100 1.42 -8.25 -4.35
C VAL A 100 1.86 -8.22 -5.82
N PRO A 101 1.01 -7.74 -6.75
CA PRO A 101 1.39 -7.65 -8.15
C PRO A 101 2.57 -6.68 -8.33
N GLN A 102 3.44 -6.99 -9.28
CA GLN A 102 4.50 -6.06 -9.66
C GLN A 102 3.89 -4.83 -10.33
N ASP A 103 4.43 -3.65 -10.03
CA ASP A 103 4.05 -2.36 -10.63
C ASP A 103 2.57 -1.97 -10.43
N ALA A 104 1.90 -2.61 -9.46
CA ALA A 104 0.55 -2.30 -9.03
C ALA A 104 0.43 -2.28 -7.50
N PRO A 105 -0.28 -1.30 -6.92
CA PRO A 105 -0.43 -1.20 -5.48
C PRO A 105 -1.35 -2.28 -4.91
N LYS A 106 -1.05 -2.70 -3.69
CA LYS A 106 -1.90 -3.54 -2.85
C LYS A 106 -1.97 -2.90 -1.46
N LEU A 107 -3.18 -2.86 -0.90
CA LEU A 107 -3.39 -2.53 0.50
C LEU A 107 -3.34 -3.81 1.32
N VAL A 108 -2.38 -3.88 2.23
CA VAL A 108 -2.18 -5.03 3.11
C VAL A 108 -2.74 -4.69 4.49
N SER A 109 -3.74 -5.44 4.95
CA SER A 109 -4.39 -5.19 6.24
C SER A 109 -3.52 -5.64 7.40
N ALA A 110 -3.28 -4.73 8.35
CA ALA A 110 -2.71 -5.08 9.65
C ALA A 110 -3.77 -5.51 10.66
N GLY A 111 -5.02 -5.15 10.42
CA GLY A 111 -6.17 -5.49 11.24
C GLY A 111 -7.04 -4.28 11.57
N SER A 112 -8.05 -4.54 12.39
CA SER A 112 -9.05 -3.56 12.80
C SER A 112 -8.99 -3.29 14.31
N PHE A 113 -9.43 -2.12 14.73
CA PHE A 113 -9.56 -1.74 16.13
C PHE A 113 -10.71 -0.76 16.35
N THR A 114 -11.18 -0.61 17.58
CA THR A 114 -12.09 0.46 17.97
C THR A 114 -11.27 1.58 18.60
N ALA A 115 -11.51 2.82 18.20
CA ALA A 115 -10.80 3.98 18.75
C ALA A 115 -11.41 4.40 20.10
N TRP A 116 -10.57 4.88 21.02
CA TRP A 116 -10.97 5.45 22.30
C TRP A 116 -10.38 6.85 22.50
N ASN A 117 -10.90 7.58 23.50
CA ASN A 117 -10.38 8.87 23.92
C ASN A 117 -9.03 8.71 24.64
N GLY A 118 -7.98 8.47 23.84
CA GLY A 118 -6.59 8.42 24.30
C GLY A 118 -5.94 7.05 24.20
N GLY A 119 -4.62 7.08 24.35
CA GLY A 119 -3.75 5.92 24.24
C GLY A 119 -3.14 5.78 22.85
N THR A 120 -1.87 5.37 22.83
CA THR A 120 -1.10 5.18 21.61
C THR A 120 -1.32 3.78 21.05
N LEU A 121 -1.89 3.71 19.85
CA LEU A 121 -1.84 2.47 19.06
C LEU A 121 -0.48 2.40 18.35
N ARG A 122 0.20 1.27 18.51
CA ARG A 122 1.43 0.94 17.78
C ARG A 122 1.11 -0.11 16.72
N PHE A 123 1.75 0.00 15.57
CA PHE A 123 1.61 -0.98 14.51
C PHE A 123 2.97 -1.34 13.92
N SER A 124 3.07 -2.55 13.37
CA SER A 124 4.30 -2.99 12.69
C SER A 124 4.04 -3.99 11.57
N MET A 125 5.00 -4.06 10.64
CA MET A 125 5.15 -5.09 9.64
C MET A 125 6.59 -5.61 9.71
N ALA A 126 6.78 -6.87 10.11
CA ALA A 126 8.11 -7.39 10.44
C ALA A 126 8.35 -8.84 10.01
N GLU A 127 9.54 -9.11 9.48
CA GLU A 127 10.12 -10.43 9.34
C GLU A 127 11.62 -10.32 9.62
N THR A 128 12.03 -10.85 10.78
CA THR A 128 13.37 -10.66 11.34
C THR A 128 14.01 -11.97 11.80
N ARG A 129 13.34 -13.10 11.55
CA ARG A 129 13.69 -14.38 12.19
C ARG A 129 14.30 -15.38 11.23
N THR A 130 13.94 -15.30 9.95
CA THR A 130 14.34 -16.33 8.98
C THR A 130 15.68 -16.06 8.31
N ASN A 131 16.23 -14.85 8.47
CA ASN A 131 17.43 -14.37 7.76
C ASN A 131 17.31 -14.48 6.23
N LEU A 132 16.09 -14.50 5.69
CA LEU A 132 15.84 -14.59 4.26
C LEU A 132 15.82 -13.18 3.66
N TRP A 133 16.78 -12.94 2.77
CA TRP A 133 16.91 -11.69 2.03
C TRP A 133 15.68 -11.37 1.17
N LYS A 134 15.27 -10.10 1.15
CA LYS A 134 14.09 -9.59 0.43
C LYS A 134 14.42 -8.31 -0.33
N LYS A 135 13.81 -8.14 -1.51
CA LYS A 135 14.03 -7.01 -2.42
C LYS A 135 12.75 -6.49 -3.03
N GLY A 136 12.74 -5.22 -3.41
CA GLY A 136 11.75 -4.68 -4.35
C GLY A 136 10.45 -4.20 -3.72
N LEU A 137 10.27 -4.32 -2.40
CA LEU A 137 9.14 -3.71 -1.71
C LEU A 137 9.24 -2.18 -1.77
N VAL A 138 8.20 -1.53 -2.26
CA VAL A 138 8.00 -0.08 -2.12
C VAL A 138 6.92 0.15 -1.08
N LEU A 139 7.30 0.77 0.04
CA LEU A 139 6.38 1.26 1.06
C LEU A 139 6.01 2.71 0.75
N LYS A 140 4.72 2.95 0.46
CA LYS A 140 4.24 4.29 0.09
C LYS A 140 3.74 5.08 1.28
N LYS A 141 2.90 4.46 2.11
CA LYS A 141 2.26 5.07 3.30
C LYS A 141 1.50 4.03 4.12
N ILE A 142 1.10 4.45 5.32
CA ILE A 142 0.13 3.75 6.18
C ILE A 142 -1.16 4.56 6.16
N ILE A 143 -2.29 3.86 6.05
CA ILE A 143 -3.61 4.48 6.01
C ILE A 143 -4.46 3.88 7.12
N VAL A 144 -5.00 4.75 7.98
CA VAL A 144 -5.96 4.40 9.03
C VAL A 144 -7.30 5.00 8.64
N LEU A 145 -8.25 4.13 8.33
CA LEU A 145 -9.57 4.52 7.83
C LEU A 145 -10.66 3.90 8.68
N PRO A 146 -11.80 4.56 8.84
CA PRO A 146 -12.92 3.93 9.52
C PRO A 146 -13.39 2.69 8.77
N GLN A 147 -13.83 1.69 9.51
CA GLN A 147 -14.34 0.45 8.99
C GLN A 147 -15.67 0.71 8.25
N GLY A 148 -15.84 0.03 7.10
CA GLY A 148 -16.98 0.24 6.20
C GLY A 148 -16.64 1.11 4.99
N TYR A 149 -15.57 1.90 5.05
CA TYR A 149 -15.00 2.53 3.86
C TYR A 149 -14.17 1.51 3.10
N ARG A 150 -14.56 1.22 1.86
CA ARG A 150 -13.74 0.41 0.96
C ARG A 150 -12.81 1.33 0.20
N VAL A 151 -11.52 1.00 0.19
CA VAL A 151 -10.54 1.68 -0.65
C VAL A 151 -10.43 0.94 -1.97
N GLN A 152 -10.92 1.55 -3.05
CA GLN A 152 -10.73 1.00 -4.39
C GLN A 152 -9.49 1.59 -5.04
N ILE A 153 -8.66 0.72 -5.61
CA ILE A 153 -7.50 1.09 -6.42
C ILE A 153 -7.95 1.08 -7.88
N VAL A 154 -7.98 2.24 -8.53
CA VAL A 154 -8.34 2.36 -9.94
C VAL A 154 -7.09 2.63 -10.77
N ARG A 155 -6.81 1.81 -11.79
CA ARG A 155 -5.76 2.06 -12.77
C ARG A 155 -6.30 3.01 -13.84
N CYS A 156 -5.72 4.21 -13.94
CA CYS A 156 -6.04 5.15 -15.02
C CYS A 156 -5.22 4.81 -16.28
N GLY A 157 -5.85 4.85 -17.46
CA GLY A 157 -5.18 4.66 -18.75
C GLY A 157 -4.31 5.86 -19.15
N SER A 158 -3.47 5.68 -20.19
CA SER A 158 -2.46 6.66 -20.67
C SER A 158 -3.01 8.01 -21.15
N ASN A 159 -4.32 8.12 -21.41
CA ASN A 159 -4.98 9.39 -21.78
C ASN A 159 -5.65 10.09 -20.58
N CYS A 160 -5.36 9.68 -19.34
CA CYS A 160 -5.92 10.32 -18.16
C CYS A 160 -5.13 11.60 -17.82
N THR A 161 -5.46 12.71 -18.45
CA THR A 161 -5.05 14.05 -18.02
C THR A 161 -5.86 14.45 -16.79
N ILE A 162 -5.40 14.07 -15.61
CA ILE A 162 -6.06 14.42 -14.35
C ILE A 162 -5.75 15.88 -14.02
N THR A 163 -6.53 16.81 -14.54
CA THR A 163 -6.53 18.21 -14.10
C THR A 163 -7.55 18.48 -13.00
N ARG A 164 -8.50 17.55 -12.74
CA ARG A 164 -9.52 17.67 -11.68
C ARG A 164 -9.81 16.32 -11.01
N PRO A 165 -10.17 16.29 -9.71
CA PRO A 165 -10.62 15.07 -9.04
C PRO A 165 -11.89 14.54 -9.73
N CYS A 166 -11.87 13.26 -10.14
CA CYS A 166 -12.97 12.61 -10.85
C CYS A 166 -14.19 12.40 -9.93
N THR A 167 -15.05 13.40 -9.72
CA THR A 167 -16.28 13.17 -8.95
C THR A 167 -17.16 12.13 -9.66
N SER A 168 -17.71 11.19 -8.87
CA SER A 168 -18.32 9.90 -9.26
C SER A 168 -19.34 9.87 -10.42
N ARG A 169 -19.74 11.01 -10.99
CA ARG A 169 -20.69 11.06 -12.11
C ARG A 169 -20.03 11.07 -13.50
N ASP A 170 -18.75 11.46 -13.61
CA ASP A 170 -18.07 11.58 -14.91
C ASP A 170 -17.24 10.34 -15.31
N CYS A 171 -17.03 9.40 -14.38
CA CYS A 171 -16.44 8.09 -14.70
C CYS A 171 -17.54 7.07 -15.04
N GLN A 172 -18.33 7.35 -16.08
CA GLN A 172 -19.10 6.29 -16.73
C GLN A 172 -18.13 5.43 -17.56
N PHE A 173 -17.86 4.24 -17.04
CA PHE A 173 -17.17 3.15 -17.71
C PHE A 173 -17.70 2.95 -19.14
N LYS A 174 -16.85 3.11 -20.16
CA LYS A 174 -17.03 2.35 -21.41
C LYS A 174 -16.28 1.03 -21.25
N ILE A 175 -17.02 -0.04 -20.92
CA ILE A 175 -16.54 -1.39 -21.23
C ILE A 175 -16.68 -1.53 -22.75
N GLY A 176 -15.61 -1.23 -23.48
CA GLY A 176 -15.53 -1.50 -24.90
C GLY A 176 -15.32 -2.99 -25.12
N GLY A 177 -16.42 -3.73 -25.34
CA GLY A 177 -16.35 -5.07 -25.91
C GLY A 177 -16.04 -5.02 -27.40
N LYS A 178 -15.23 -5.98 -27.87
CA LYS A 178 -15.63 -6.90 -28.95
C LYS A 178 -14.71 -8.13 -28.96
N VAL A 179 -15.36 -9.30 -28.96
CA VAL A 179 -14.82 -10.60 -29.37
C VAL A 179 -14.85 -10.65 -30.90
N GLY A 180 -13.82 -11.23 -31.52
CA GLY A 180 -13.83 -11.62 -32.94
C GLY A 180 -12.42 -11.93 -33.44
N GLY A 181 -12.10 -13.22 -33.64
CA GLY A 181 -10.82 -13.68 -34.17
C GLY A 181 -10.71 -13.57 -35.70
N ILE A 182 -9.51 -13.80 -36.24
CA ILE A 182 -9.10 -14.62 -37.41
C ILE A 182 -7.54 -14.65 -37.37
N GLY A 183 -6.93 -15.80 -37.70
CA GLY A 183 -5.51 -16.06 -37.45
C GLY A 183 -4.50 -15.65 -38.53
N GLY A 184 -3.26 -16.09 -38.31
CA GLY A 184 -2.22 -16.21 -39.34
C GLY A 184 -0.89 -15.49 -39.04
N GLY A 185 0.13 -16.27 -38.65
CA GLY A 185 1.50 -16.11 -39.14
C GLY A 185 2.48 -15.16 -38.41
N GLY A 186 3.64 -15.73 -38.05
CA GLY A 186 4.93 -15.03 -38.15
C GLY A 186 5.48 -14.40 -36.87
N GLY A 187 6.70 -14.80 -36.50
CA GLY A 187 7.38 -14.43 -35.26
C GLY A 187 7.89 -12.99 -35.17
N GLY A 188 8.26 -12.60 -33.95
CA GLY A 188 8.86 -11.30 -33.66
C GLY A 188 8.90 -11.04 -32.16
N ILE A 189 10.10 -11.15 -31.59
CA ILE A 189 10.45 -10.88 -30.20
C ILE A 189 10.43 -9.36 -29.97
N GLY A 190 9.81 -8.87 -28.89
CA GLY A 190 10.10 -7.51 -28.41
C GLY A 190 8.98 -6.79 -27.64
N GLY A 191 9.29 -6.38 -26.40
CA GLY A 191 8.74 -5.18 -25.78
C GLY A 191 7.68 -5.39 -24.69
N THR A 192 8.14 -5.58 -23.45
CA THR A 192 7.30 -5.38 -22.25
C THR A 192 6.89 -3.92 -22.14
N ASN A 193 5.64 -3.60 -22.47
CA ASN A 193 5.04 -2.29 -22.17
C ASN A 193 4.77 -2.16 -20.66
N GLY A 194 5.83 -1.89 -19.89
CA GLY A 194 5.78 -1.50 -18.49
C GLY A 194 5.26 -0.08 -18.32
N GLY A 195 3.99 0.17 -18.67
CA GLY A 195 3.37 1.47 -18.48
C GLY A 195 3.05 1.72 -17.00
N THR A 196 3.73 2.69 -16.39
CA THR A 196 3.45 3.25 -15.06
C THR A 196 2.00 3.74 -14.98
N GLY A 197 1.10 2.90 -14.46
CA GLY A 197 -0.29 3.29 -14.25
C GLY A 197 -0.42 4.32 -13.14
N VAL A 198 -1.26 5.34 -13.34
CA VAL A 198 -1.67 6.23 -12.25
C VAL A 198 -2.76 5.51 -11.45
N TYR A 199 -2.63 5.48 -10.12
CA TYR A 199 -3.58 4.82 -9.23
C TYR A 199 -4.28 5.83 -8.33
N GLN A 200 -5.61 5.76 -8.26
CA GLN A 200 -6.44 6.55 -7.34
C GLN A 200 -7.09 5.67 -6.27
N TYR A 201 -7.30 6.25 -5.08
CA TYR A 201 -7.94 5.61 -3.93
C TYR A 201 -9.33 6.23 -3.74
N ILE A 202 -10.38 5.45 -4.00
CA ILE A 202 -11.78 5.86 -3.80
C ILE A 202 -12.28 5.28 -2.48
N LEU A 203 -12.91 6.09 -1.63
CA LEU A 203 -13.63 5.61 -0.46
C LEU A 203 -15.13 5.47 -0.77
N GLU A 204 -15.66 4.26 -0.66
CA GLU A 204 -17.12 4.06 -0.71
C GLU A 204 -17.77 4.47 0.62
N PRO A 205 -18.90 5.20 0.62
CA PRO A 205 -19.91 5.26 -0.45
C PRO A 205 -19.80 6.46 -1.42
N GLY A 206 -18.59 6.95 -1.76
CA GLY A 206 -18.38 7.84 -2.91
C GLY A 206 -17.49 9.06 -2.68
N ALA A 207 -16.68 9.09 -1.61
CA ALA A 207 -15.71 10.16 -1.38
C ALA A 207 -14.35 9.80 -2.01
N ILE A 208 -13.82 10.67 -2.87
CA ILE A 208 -12.43 10.56 -3.33
C ILE A 208 -11.56 11.35 -2.37
N ILE A 209 -10.55 10.68 -1.82
CA ILE A 209 -9.49 11.38 -1.10
C ILE A 209 -8.32 11.51 -2.07
N LYS A 210 -7.94 12.76 -2.37
CA LYS A 210 -6.60 13.01 -2.87
C LYS A 210 -5.63 12.70 -1.74
N ILE A 211 -5.07 11.50 -1.76
CA ILE A 211 -3.95 11.18 -0.89
C ILE A 211 -2.72 11.78 -1.55
N THR A 212 -2.51 13.07 -1.29
CA THR A 212 -1.33 13.83 -1.71
C THR A 212 -0.04 13.16 -1.24
#